data_AF-A0A940JCB8-F1
#
_entry.id   AF-A0A940JCB8-F1
#
_cell.length_a   1.000
_cell.length_b   1.000
_cell.length_c   1.000
_cell.angle_alpha   90.00
_cell.angle_beta   90.00
_cell.angle_gamma   90.00
#
_symmetry.space_group_name_H-M   'P 1'
#
loop_
_entity.id
_entity.type
_entity.pdbx_description
1 polymer ?
#
loop_
_entity_poly.entity_id
_entity_poly.type
_entity_poly.pdbx_seq_one_letter_code
_entity_poly.pdbx_strand_id
1 'polypeptide(L)'
;MTADLTITLRLFAQVRVAAGAATVERRVPSGSTAGDVARALLEELGLSGMAGQVVLAIDAEFARPDVVLSDGDWLSIVPPVSGGAGPVIDVVVTEGPLDIAAALAVVADRAAGGTVLFQGTPRDVDALEFEAHEALAQAELARIGADLVSRHGLTGIALHHRLGLVPATEAAIVVVAASPRRGAAFDAARAALDEVKRRVPIWKAEVVGEERALVEGQVVEGVPTLAAQPQVSTADRLTHVAPDGSARMVDVTGKAVTDRLARATATVRMSPATAQLVADGSGPKGEVLATARLAGVLAAKRTAELVPLAHPLPLSKIDVQAEVDVATGRVRLEGFAKTTGKTGVEIEALTAVLIAALTVYDMIKAVERHAVIEGVQVLQKEGGRHDFVLSGGGAAPGPAAAPGHAPAPRALQVGAVHVSTTRTRGVRPDRSREALAGFCARTGWVVAHEEMVPDDRDLIATAIRAAAATGVEAVLTLGGTGLTEDDLTPEATRDAIDREIPGIAEGLRAASREFTPMAALSRATAGALGGAVVVNLPGSPKALAELEPLLTAVLPHAVDQIRRGLEASTEA
;
A
#
# COMPACT_ATOMS: atom_id res chain seq x y z
N MET A 1 -36.25 9.76 31.79
CA MET A 1 -37.06 10.41 30.75
C MET A 1 -36.22 11.52 30.16
N THR A 2 -35.53 11.25 29.05
CA THR A 2 -34.88 12.30 28.25
C THR A 2 -35.97 13.17 27.64
N ALA A 3 -35.91 14.48 27.82
CA ALA A 3 -36.93 15.40 27.31
C ALA A 3 -36.94 15.37 25.77
N ASP A 4 -38.13 15.46 25.17
CA ASP A 4 -38.26 15.63 23.72
C ASP A 4 -37.82 17.06 23.35
N LEU A 5 -37.06 17.18 22.25
CA LEU A 5 -36.64 18.45 21.67
C LEU A 5 -37.68 18.90 20.65
N THR A 6 -37.97 20.19 20.59
CA THR A 6 -38.79 20.81 19.54
C THR A 6 -37.87 21.48 18.55
N ILE A 7 -37.88 21.02 17.29
CA ILE A 7 -37.06 21.57 16.21
C ILE A 7 -37.96 22.11 15.09
N THR A 8 -37.44 23.04 14.30
CA THR A 8 -38.11 23.55 13.11
C THR A 8 -37.45 23.02 11.85
N LEU A 9 -38.20 22.28 11.04
CA LEU A 9 -37.74 21.79 9.75
C LEU A 9 -38.02 22.83 8.68
N ARG A 10 -37.02 23.20 7.89
CA ARG A 10 -37.19 24.08 6.72
C ARG A 10 -37.05 23.26 5.44
N LEU A 11 -38.11 23.24 4.63
CA LEU A 11 -38.24 22.33 3.51
C LEU A 11 -38.19 23.08 2.17
N PHE A 12 -37.60 22.43 1.17
CA PHE A 12 -37.36 23.02 -0.15
C PHE A 12 -37.83 22.07 -1.26
N ALA A 13 -38.09 22.63 -2.45
CA ALA A 13 -38.48 21.93 -3.67
C ALA A 13 -39.46 20.74 -3.46
N GLN A 14 -39.15 19.53 -3.98
CA GLN A 14 -40.06 18.39 -3.88
C GLN A 14 -40.39 17.97 -2.44
N VAL A 15 -39.48 18.16 -1.49
CA VAL A 15 -39.73 17.85 -0.07
C VAL A 15 -40.79 18.81 0.49
N ARG A 16 -40.70 20.10 0.14
CA ARG A 16 -41.74 21.10 0.49
C ARG A 16 -43.08 20.78 -0.17
N VAL A 17 -43.07 20.36 -1.43
CA VAL A 17 -44.30 20.02 -2.17
C VAL A 17 -44.98 18.82 -1.52
N ALA A 18 -44.22 17.75 -1.22
CA ALA A 18 -44.73 16.56 -0.57
C ALA A 18 -45.25 16.83 0.85
N ALA A 19 -44.55 17.67 1.62
CA ALA A 19 -44.96 18.04 2.97
C ALA A 19 -46.14 19.03 3.02
N GLY A 20 -46.48 19.68 1.90
CA GLY A 20 -47.52 20.71 1.83
C GLY A 20 -47.19 22.00 2.59
N ALA A 21 -46.01 22.12 3.19
CA ALA A 21 -45.58 23.26 4.00
C ALA A 21 -44.09 23.58 3.79
N ALA A 22 -43.74 24.87 3.84
CA ALA A 22 -42.35 25.33 3.76
C ALA A 22 -41.57 25.10 5.07
N THR A 23 -42.27 24.98 6.18
CA THR A 23 -41.72 24.75 7.50
C THR A 23 -42.62 23.82 8.31
N VAL A 24 -42.03 22.91 9.06
CA VAL A 24 -42.74 21.93 9.91
C VAL A 24 -42.05 21.89 11.27
N GLU A 25 -42.78 22.15 12.36
CA GLU A 25 -42.27 21.91 13.71
C GLU A 25 -42.41 20.43 14.06
N ARG A 26 -41.38 19.84 14.67
CA ARG A 26 -41.38 18.43 15.05
C ARG A 26 -40.80 18.24 16.43
N ARG A 27 -41.43 17.35 17.20
CA ARG A 27 -40.85 16.84 18.45
C ARG A 27 -40.04 15.58 18.15
N VAL A 28 -38.80 15.56 18.61
CA VAL A 28 -37.86 14.45 18.40
C VAL A 28 -37.20 14.06 19.72
N PRO A 29 -36.84 12.78 19.92
CA PRO A 29 -36.12 12.37 21.13
C PRO A 29 -34.79 13.12 21.28
N SER A 30 -34.44 13.53 22.50
CA SER A 30 -33.10 14.07 22.77
C SER A 30 -32.02 13.07 22.39
N GLY A 31 -31.01 13.55 21.65
CA GLY A 31 -29.96 12.72 21.05
C GLY A 31 -30.20 12.36 19.57
N SER A 32 -31.34 12.75 18.98
CA SER A 32 -31.60 12.56 17.55
C SER A 32 -30.59 13.32 16.70
N THR A 33 -30.09 12.68 15.63
CA THR A 33 -29.19 13.32 14.67
C THR A 33 -29.97 13.98 13.53
N ALA A 34 -29.35 14.95 12.85
CA ALA A 34 -29.89 15.58 11.66
C ALA A 34 -30.26 14.57 10.58
N GLY A 35 -29.44 13.53 10.40
CA GLY A 35 -29.67 12.45 9.44
C GLY A 35 -30.86 11.57 9.80
N ASP A 36 -31.04 11.25 11.08
CA ASP A 36 -32.18 10.43 11.53
C ASP A 36 -33.51 11.16 11.33
N VAL A 37 -33.55 12.45 11.67
CA VAL A 37 -34.73 13.30 11.45
C VAL A 37 -35.04 13.46 9.97
N ALA A 38 -34.01 13.69 9.13
CA ALA A 38 -34.21 13.81 7.70
C ALA A 38 -34.68 12.51 7.05
N ARG A 39 -34.11 11.36 7.43
CA ARG A 39 -34.52 10.04 6.93
C ARG A 39 -35.95 9.72 7.30
N ALA A 40 -36.33 9.94 8.57
CA ALA A 40 -37.68 9.70 9.05
C ALA A 40 -38.71 10.59 8.33
N LEU A 41 -38.39 11.87 8.09
CA LEU A 41 -39.27 12.76 7.32
C LEU A 41 -39.40 12.29 5.86
N LEU A 42 -38.30 11.96 5.19
CA LEU A 42 -38.34 11.55 3.79
C LEU A 42 -39.09 10.23 3.62
N GLU A 43 -38.97 9.30 4.56
CA GLU A 43 -39.74 8.07 4.58
C GLU A 43 -41.25 8.32 4.75
N GLU A 44 -41.62 9.19 5.69
CA GLU A 44 -43.01 9.62 5.90
C GLU A 44 -43.63 10.26 4.64
N LEU A 45 -42.81 10.98 3.87
CA LEU A 45 -43.23 11.66 2.64
C LEU A 45 -43.14 10.78 1.37
N GLY A 46 -42.76 9.51 1.49
CA GLY A 46 -42.57 8.61 0.34
C GLY A 46 -41.38 8.97 -0.56
N LEU A 47 -40.38 9.66 -0.02
CA LEU A 47 -39.18 10.17 -0.71
C LEU A 47 -37.88 9.49 -0.21
N SER A 48 -37.96 8.25 0.30
CA SER A 48 -36.83 7.53 0.90
C SER A 48 -35.59 7.42 -0.02
N GLY A 49 -35.80 7.36 -1.34
CA GLY A 49 -34.72 7.34 -2.34
C GLY A 49 -33.82 8.59 -2.33
N MET A 50 -34.27 9.67 -1.70
CA MET A 50 -33.51 10.92 -1.58
C MET A 50 -32.65 11.01 -0.31
N ALA A 51 -32.75 10.07 0.63
CA ALA A 51 -32.12 10.19 1.95
C ALA A 51 -30.59 10.37 1.89
N GLY A 52 -29.93 9.81 0.87
CA GLY A 52 -28.49 9.97 0.63
C GLY A 52 -28.09 11.15 -0.26
N GLN A 53 -29.06 11.92 -0.76
CA GLN A 53 -28.86 12.98 -1.76
C GLN A 53 -29.23 14.38 -1.25
N VAL A 54 -29.85 14.46 -0.07
CA VAL A 54 -30.19 15.74 0.55
C VAL A 54 -28.97 16.36 1.22
N VAL A 55 -28.87 17.68 1.11
CA VAL A 55 -27.93 18.49 1.88
C VAL A 55 -28.65 18.97 3.14
N LEU A 56 -28.02 18.75 4.29
CA LEU A 56 -28.54 19.15 5.59
C LEU A 56 -27.84 20.44 6.04
N ALA A 57 -28.59 21.34 6.66
CA ALA A 57 -28.02 22.50 7.32
C ALA A 57 -28.77 22.80 8.63
N ILE A 58 -28.05 23.16 9.69
CA ILE A 58 -28.61 23.58 10.98
C ILE A 58 -28.30 25.07 11.15
N ASP A 59 -29.31 25.89 11.44
CA ASP A 59 -29.17 27.34 11.66
C ASP A 59 -28.37 28.06 10.55
N ALA A 60 -28.59 27.64 9.29
CA ALA A 60 -27.94 28.13 8.08
C ALA A 60 -26.46 27.73 7.89
N GLU A 61 -25.95 26.76 8.66
CA GLU A 61 -24.64 26.14 8.44
C GLU A 61 -24.78 24.69 7.94
N PHE A 62 -23.96 24.27 6.97
CA PHE A 62 -23.99 22.89 6.47
C PHE A 62 -23.65 21.88 7.57
N ALA A 63 -24.50 20.88 7.74
CA ALA A 63 -24.39 19.88 8.80
C ALA A 63 -24.15 18.50 8.21
N ARG A 64 -23.30 17.72 8.89
CA ARG A 64 -23.15 16.29 8.60
C ARG A 64 -24.34 15.51 9.19
N PRO A 65 -24.73 14.35 8.63
CA PRO A 65 -25.87 13.59 9.11
C PRO A 65 -25.76 13.12 10.58
N ASP A 66 -24.54 12.96 11.09
CA ASP A 66 -24.25 12.50 12.46
C ASP A 66 -24.29 13.60 13.53
N VAL A 67 -24.54 14.87 13.14
CA VAL A 67 -24.67 15.98 14.08
C VAL A 67 -25.94 15.82 14.93
N VAL A 68 -25.79 15.83 16.25
CA VAL A 68 -26.88 15.76 17.22
C VAL A 68 -27.58 17.11 17.31
N LEU A 69 -28.92 17.11 17.25
CA LEU A 69 -29.74 18.32 17.31
C LEU A 69 -29.95 18.81 18.74
N SER A 70 -30.11 20.12 18.87
CA SER A 70 -30.48 20.82 20.12
C SER A 70 -31.93 21.33 20.05
N ASP A 71 -32.49 21.65 21.22
CA ASP A 71 -33.84 22.22 21.32
C ASP A 71 -33.89 23.60 20.64
N GLY A 72 -34.84 23.80 19.74
CA GLY A 72 -35.02 25.05 18.97
C GLY A 72 -34.26 25.12 17.65
N ASP A 73 -33.45 24.13 17.28
CA ASP A 73 -32.67 24.12 16.04
C ASP A 73 -33.54 24.27 14.78
N TRP A 74 -33.01 25.00 13.78
CA TRP A 74 -33.58 25.02 12.43
C TRP A 74 -32.86 24.05 11.50
N LEU A 75 -33.44 22.87 11.30
CA LEU A 75 -32.92 21.88 10.36
C LEU A 75 -33.49 22.12 8.94
N SER A 76 -32.64 22.59 8.03
CA SER A 76 -32.93 22.68 6.61
C SER A 76 -32.64 21.36 5.90
N ILE A 77 -33.66 20.81 5.23
CA ILE A 77 -33.53 19.62 4.38
C ILE A 77 -33.61 20.08 2.95
N VAL A 78 -32.43 20.27 2.34
CA VAL A 78 -32.30 20.82 1.00
C VAL A 78 -32.14 19.65 0.02
N PRO A 79 -33.16 19.35 -0.81
CA PRO A 79 -32.99 18.41 -1.90
C PRO A 79 -31.95 18.97 -2.89
N PRO A 80 -31.33 18.12 -3.72
CA PRO A 80 -30.32 18.56 -4.68
C PRO A 80 -30.81 19.78 -5.46
N VAL A 81 -30.06 20.89 -5.37
CA VAL A 81 -30.44 22.16 -6.00
C VAL A 81 -30.33 22.04 -7.52
N SER A 82 -31.40 22.39 -8.22
CA SER A 82 -31.45 22.43 -9.69
C SER A 82 -30.60 23.59 -10.20
N GLY A 83 -29.36 23.26 -10.53
CA GLY A 83 -28.38 24.14 -11.15
C GLY A 83 -27.12 23.36 -11.47
N GLY A 84 -27.25 22.38 -12.37
CA GLY A 84 -26.18 21.45 -12.74
C GLY A 84 -26.15 20.18 -11.90
N ALA A 85 -27.32 19.55 -11.67
CA ALA A 85 -27.34 18.19 -11.15
C ALA A 85 -26.90 17.26 -12.29
N GLY A 86 -25.94 16.40 -12.00
CA GLY A 86 -25.61 15.31 -12.89
C GLY A 86 -26.84 14.44 -13.16
N PRO A 87 -26.74 13.57 -14.17
CA PRO A 87 -27.82 12.67 -14.55
C PRO A 87 -28.38 11.85 -13.37
N VAL A 88 -29.71 11.75 -13.30
CA VAL A 88 -30.43 11.01 -12.24
C VAL A 88 -30.26 9.50 -12.45
N ILE A 89 -29.91 8.76 -11.40
CA ILE A 89 -29.86 7.29 -11.42
C ILE A 89 -30.74 6.79 -10.29
N ASP A 90 -31.85 6.14 -10.64
CA ASP A 90 -32.83 5.61 -9.70
C ASP A 90 -32.90 4.09 -9.82
N VAL A 91 -32.81 3.40 -8.69
CA VAL A 91 -32.76 1.93 -8.65
C VAL A 91 -33.65 1.42 -7.54
N VAL A 92 -34.53 0.49 -7.89
CA VAL A 92 -35.43 -0.16 -6.95
C VAL A 92 -35.34 -1.67 -7.14
N VAL A 93 -35.12 -2.38 -6.05
CA VAL A 93 -35.31 -3.82 -5.97
C VAL A 93 -36.35 -4.06 -4.88
N THR A 94 -37.42 -4.79 -5.18
CA THR A 94 -38.55 -4.96 -4.24
C THR A 94 -39.27 -6.27 -4.50
N GLU A 95 -39.94 -6.83 -3.49
CA GLU A 95 -40.86 -7.98 -3.67
C GLU A 95 -42.26 -7.53 -4.12
N GLY A 96 -42.60 -6.25 -3.90
CA GLY A 96 -43.88 -5.66 -4.26
C GLY A 96 -44.02 -5.28 -5.75
N PRO A 97 -45.23 -4.94 -6.22
CA PRO A 97 -45.44 -4.43 -7.57
C PRO A 97 -44.60 -3.18 -7.88
N LEU A 98 -44.11 -3.07 -9.12
CA LEU A 98 -43.31 -1.92 -9.56
C LEU A 98 -44.20 -0.72 -9.92
N ASP A 99 -43.87 0.46 -9.39
CA ASP A 99 -44.57 1.71 -9.70
C ASP A 99 -43.95 2.38 -10.94
N ILE A 100 -44.60 2.13 -12.08
CA ILE A 100 -44.21 2.68 -13.38
C ILE A 100 -44.31 4.22 -13.41
N ALA A 101 -45.32 4.79 -12.76
CA ALA A 101 -45.54 6.22 -12.76
C ALA A 101 -44.44 6.94 -11.95
N ALA A 102 -44.05 6.36 -10.82
CA ALA A 102 -42.92 6.84 -10.02
C ALA A 102 -41.60 6.77 -10.80
N ALA A 103 -41.33 5.65 -11.49
CA ALA A 103 -40.13 5.49 -12.32
C ALA A 103 -40.02 6.56 -13.42
N LEU A 104 -41.14 6.90 -14.06
CA LEU A 104 -41.20 7.98 -15.06
C LEU A 104 -41.01 9.36 -14.44
N ALA A 105 -41.62 9.61 -13.28
CA ALA A 105 -41.57 10.90 -12.61
C ALA A 105 -40.16 11.25 -12.12
N VAL A 106 -39.41 10.26 -11.62
CA VAL A 106 -38.06 10.46 -11.07
C VAL A 106 -37.06 10.91 -12.14
N VAL A 107 -37.16 10.39 -13.37
CA VAL A 107 -36.23 10.73 -14.46
C VAL A 107 -36.70 11.88 -15.35
N ALA A 108 -37.82 12.52 -14.99
CA ALA A 108 -38.38 13.62 -15.76
C ALA A 108 -37.46 14.86 -15.71
N ASP A 109 -36.90 15.23 -16.86
CA ASP A 109 -36.01 16.38 -17.00
C ASP A 109 -36.45 17.25 -18.18
N ARG A 110 -36.42 18.58 -18.00
CA ARG A 110 -36.68 19.56 -19.07
C ARG A 110 -35.62 19.49 -20.19
N ALA A 111 -34.44 18.98 -19.90
CA ALA A 111 -33.37 18.76 -20.88
C ALA A 111 -33.55 17.46 -21.70
N ALA A 112 -34.51 16.60 -21.34
CA ALA A 112 -34.78 15.37 -22.07
C ALA A 112 -35.54 15.68 -23.38
N GLY A 113 -34.91 15.38 -24.52
CA GLY A 113 -35.54 15.40 -25.85
C GLY A 113 -36.29 14.11 -26.19
N GLY A 114 -36.21 13.10 -25.31
CA GLY A 114 -37.04 11.90 -25.35
C GLY A 114 -36.82 11.02 -24.12
N THR A 115 -37.91 10.41 -23.65
CA THR A 115 -37.92 9.42 -22.57
C THR A 115 -38.48 8.11 -23.11
N VAL A 116 -37.75 7.01 -22.93
CA VAL A 116 -38.16 5.66 -23.32
C VAL A 116 -38.45 4.86 -22.07
N LEU A 117 -39.65 4.27 -22.03
CA LEU A 117 -40.03 3.29 -21.02
C LEU A 117 -40.10 1.91 -21.65
N PHE A 118 -39.50 0.94 -20.98
CA PHE A 118 -39.68 -0.48 -21.23
C PHE A 118 -40.22 -1.16 -19.97
N GLN A 119 -41.20 -2.05 -20.16
CA GLN A 119 -41.73 -2.93 -19.14
C GLN A 119 -41.58 -4.37 -19.61
N GLY A 120 -40.90 -5.21 -18.83
CA GLY A 120 -40.79 -6.64 -19.07
C GLY A 120 -41.79 -7.42 -18.21
N THR A 121 -42.63 -8.23 -18.84
CA THR A 121 -43.58 -9.14 -18.18
C THR A 121 -43.25 -10.60 -18.52
N PRO A 122 -43.61 -11.57 -17.66
CA PRO A 122 -43.53 -12.97 -18.04
C PRO A 122 -44.33 -13.27 -19.32
N ARG A 123 -43.87 -14.28 -20.07
CA ARG A 123 -44.55 -14.81 -21.26
C ARG A 123 -44.50 -16.33 -21.23
N ASP A 124 -45.49 -16.97 -21.81
CA ASP A 124 -45.56 -18.43 -22.00
C ASP A 124 -45.57 -19.28 -20.71
N VAL A 125 -45.71 -18.64 -19.53
CA VAL A 125 -45.77 -19.24 -18.19
C VAL A 125 -46.78 -18.51 -17.32
N ASP A 126 -47.26 -19.14 -16.24
CA ASP A 126 -48.23 -18.50 -15.33
C ASP A 126 -47.56 -17.41 -14.48
N ALA A 127 -46.33 -17.68 -14.03
CA ALA A 127 -45.51 -16.74 -13.28
C ALA A 127 -44.01 -17.01 -13.46
N LEU A 128 -43.20 -16.02 -13.12
CA LEU A 128 -41.76 -16.16 -12.91
C LEU A 128 -41.42 -15.91 -11.45
N GLU A 129 -40.64 -16.79 -10.84
CA GLU A 129 -40.08 -16.58 -9.50
C GLU A 129 -38.65 -16.05 -9.64
N PHE A 130 -38.40 -14.87 -9.06
CA PHE A 130 -37.09 -14.21 -9.10
C PHE A 130 -36.44 -14.21 -7.72
N GLU A 131 -35.25 -14.79 -7.64
CA GLU A 131 -34.45 -14.83 -6.40
C GLU A 131 -33.16 -14.04 -6.59
N ALA A 132 -32.81 -13.20 -5.62
CA ALA A 132 -31.55 -12.48 -5.60
C ALA A 132 -31.20 -12.02 -4.19
N HIS A 133 -29.91 -11.78 -3.93
CA HIS A 133 -29.51 -10.99 -2.77
C HIS A 133 -29.79 -9.51 -3.07
N GLU A 134 -30.83 -8.94 -2.47
CA GLU A 134 -31.35 -7.60 -2.75
C GLU A 134 -30.25 -6.52 -2.82
N ALA A 135 -29.39 -6.44 -1.79
CA ALA A 135 -28.33 -5.45 -1.75
C ALA A 135 -27.29 -5.59 -2.88
N LEU A 136 -27.00 -6.82 -3.34
CA LEU A 136 -26.07 -7.06 -4.44
C LEU A 136 -26.72 -6.71 -5.78
N ALA A 137 -28.00 -7.07 -5.96
CA ALA A 137 -28.76 -6.71 -7.14
C ALA A 137 -28.90 -5.19 -7.27
N GLN A 138 -29.25 -4.50 -6.18
CA GLN A 138 -29.36 -3.04 -6.14
C GLN A 138 -28.03 -2.35 -6.44
N ALA A 139 -26.93 -2.82 -5.85
CA ALA A 139 -25.60 -2.26 -6.10
C ALA A 139 -25.17 -2.42 -7.57
N GLU A 140 -25.43 -3.59 -8.17
CA GLU A 140 -25.06 -3.84 -9.56
C GLU A 140 -25.95 -3.07 -10.56
N LEU A 141 -27.26 -2.96 -10.29
CA LEU A 141 -28.17 -2.10 -11.05
C LEU A 141 -27.71 -0.63 -11.02
N ALA A 142 -27.27 -0.12 -9.86
CA ALA A 142 -26.75 1.24 -9.76
C ALA A 142 -25.49 1.45 -10.61
N ARG A 143 -24.59 0.45 -10.65
CA ARG A 143 -23.40 0.50 -11.52
C ARG A 143 -23.77 0.47 -13.00
N ILE A 144 -24.73 -0.36 -13.40
CA ILE A 144 -25.26 -0.40 -14.78
C ILE A 144 -25.85 0.96 -15.14
N GLY A 145 -26.67 1.55 -14.26
CA GLY A 145 -27.26 2.87 -14.46
C GLY A 145 -26.20 3.95 -14.68
N ALA A 146 -25.18 4.02 -13.81
CA ALA A 146 -24.08 4.98 -13.94
C ALA A 146 -23.30 4.84 -15.25
N ASP A 147 -23.01 3.60 -15.65
CA ASP A 147 -22.31 3.29 -16.89
C ASP A 147 -23.14 3.69 -18.12
N LEU A 148 -24.43 3.34 -18.15
CA LEU A 148 -25.32 3.70 -19.27
C LEU A 148 -25.54 5.21 -19.39
N VAL A 149 -25.67 5.89 -18.26
CA VAL A 149 -25.74 7.34 -18.20
C VAL A 149 -24.53 7.98 -18.88
N SER A 150 -23.33 7.51 -18.54
CA SER A 150 -22.08 7.99 -19.14
C SER A 150 -21.97 7.63 -20.62
N ARG A 151 -22.23 6.36 -20.98
CA ARG A 151 -22.12 5.84 -22.35
C ARG A 151 -23.08 6.49 -23.33
N HIS A 152 -24.31 6.77 -22.90
CA HIS A 152 -25.38 7.25 -23.78
C HIS A 152 -25.71 8.73 -23.60
N GLY A 153 -25.09 9.44 -22.65
CA GLY A 153 -25.37 10.85 -22.37
C GLY A 153 -26.81 11.07 -21.94
N LEU A 154 -27.26 10.28 -20.97
CA LEU A 154 -28.62 10.37 -20.42
C LEU A 154 -28.73 11.57 -19.48
N THR A 155 -29.93 12.11 -19.33
CA THR A 155 -30.29 13.05 -18.26
C THR A 155 -30.82 12.30 -17.04
N GLY A 156 -31.32 11.09 -17.24
CA GLY A 156 -31.69 10.20 -16.14
C GLY A 156 -31.97 8.76 -16.59
N ILE A 157 -31.83 7.82 -15.66
CA ILE A 157 -32.21 6.42 -15.85
C ILE A 157 -32.85 5.86 -14.57
N ALA A 158 -33.93 5.09 -14.72
CA ALA A 158 -34.55 4.31 -13.66
C ALA A 158 -34.47 2.82 -14.02
N LEU A 159 -34.00 2.00 -13.09
CA LEU A 159 -33.88 0.54 -13.23
C LEU A 159 -34.55 -0.14 -12.03
N HIS A 160 -35.80 -0.57 -12.21
CA HIS A 160 -36.60 -1.19 -11.17
C HIS A 160 -36.81 -2.67 -11.46
N HIS A 161 -36.56 -3.54 -10.49
CA HIS A 161 -36.70 -4.97 -10.64
C HIS A 161 -37.51 -5.58 -9.48
N ARG A 162 -38.42 -6.48 -9.80
CA ARG A 162 -39.22 -7.20 -8.82
C ARG A 162 -38.63 -8.57 -8.49
N LEU A 163 -38.61 -8.92 -7.22
CA LEU A 163 -38.24 -10.22 -6.69
C LEU A 163 -39.49 -11.01 -6.26
N GLY A 164 -39.30 -12.30 -5.98
CA GLY A 164 -40.39 -13.20 -5.63
C GLY A 164 -41.22 -13.61 -6.83
N LEU A 165 -42.46 -14.03 -6.57
CA LEU A 165 -43.38 -14.52 -7.59
C LEU A 165 -44.03 -13.37 -8.36
N VAL A 166 -43.79 -13.31 -9.67
CA VAL A 166 -44.32 -12.30 -10.60
C VAL A 166 -45.28 -12.96 -11.58
N PRO A 167 -46.60 -12.69 -11.49
CA PRO A 167 -47.59 -13.20 -12.43
C PRO A 167 -47.36 -12.68 -13.85
N ALA A 168 -47.82 -13.41 -14.87
CA ALA A 168 -47.72 -13.01 -16.28
C ALA A 168 -48.35 -11.65 -16.62
N THR A 169 -49.27 -11.16 -15.78
CA THR A 169 -49.93 -9.86 -15.92
C THR A 169 -49.15 -8.69 -15.33
N GLU A 170 -48.02 -8.93 -14.66
CA GLU A 170 -47.30 -7.92 -13.89
C GLU A 170 -45.85 -7.72 -14.38
N ALA A 171 -45.32 -6.52 -14.14
CA ALA A 171 -43.95 -6.17 -14.51
C ALA A 171 -42.94 -6.87 -13.60
N ALA A 172 -42.01 -7.60 -14.20
CA ALA A 172 -40.81 -8.09 -13.54
C ALA A 172 -39.70 -7.04 -13.51
N ILE A 173 -39.63 -6.20 -14.55
CA ILE A 173 -38.62 -5.16 -14.70
C ILE A 173 -39.23 -3.92 -15.38
N VAL A 174 -38.84 -2.74 -14.89
CA VAL A 174 -39.14 -1.45 -15.52
C VAL A 174 -37.82 -0.71 -15.75
N VAL A 175 -37.60 -0.27 -16.99
CA VAL A 175 -36.46 0.55 -17.39
C VAL A 175 -36.99 1.85 -17.97
N VAL A 176 -36.54 2.98 -17.45
CA VAL A 176 -36.85 4.30 -18.01
C VAL A 176 -35.56 5.03 -18.31
N ALA A 177 -35.33 5.43 -19.56
CA ALA A 177 -34.15 6.18 -19.96
C ALA A 177 -34.56 7.53 -20.56
N ALA A 178 -34.08 8.63 -19.97
CA ALA A 178 -34.30 10.00 -20.45
C ALA A 178 -33.01 10.55 -21.06
N SER A 179 -33.10 11.13 -22.25
CA SER A 179 -31.93 11.68 -22.96
C SER A 179 -32.30 12.93 -23.77
N PRO A 180 -31.37 13.87 -24.01
CA PRO A 180 -31.55 14.96 -24.96
C PRO A 180 -31.82 14.47 -26.39
N ARG A 181 -31.37 13.26 -26.75
CA ARG A 181 -31.58 12.66 -28.07
C ARG A 181 -32.40 11.39 -27.97
N ARG A 182 -33.59 11.37 -28.59
CA ARG A 182 -34.51 10.21 -28.59
C ARG A 182 -33.84 8.87 -28.95
N GLY A 183 -32.90 8.85 -29.90
CA GLY A 183 -32.20 7.61 -30.29
C GLY A 183 -31.36 7.03 -29.16
N ALA A 184 -30.66 7.88 -28.41
CA ALA A 184 -29.85 7.45 -27.28
C ALA A 184 -30.69 6.89 -26.13
N ALA A 185 -31.92 7.39 -25.93
CA ALA A 185 -32.85 6.82 -24.96
C ALA A 185 -33.27 5.38 -25.33
N PHE A 186 -33.53 5.09 -26.61
CA PHE A 186 -33.83 3.73 -27.07
C PHE A 186 -32.62 2.79 -26.93
N ASP A 187 -31.45 3.25 -27.36
CA ASP A 187 -30.22 2.46 -27.26
C ASP A 187 -29.89 2.12 -25.81
N ALA A 188 -30.04 3.08 -24.90
CA ALA A 188 -29.82 2.88 -23.47
C ALA A 188 -30.84 1.95 -22.83
N ALA A 189 -32.13 2.07 -23.18
CA ALA A 189 -33.15 1.17 -22.64
C ALA A 189 -32.91 -0.29 -23.08
N ARG A 190 -32.52 -0.52 -24.34
CA ARG A 190 -32.12 -1.86 -24.81
C ARG A 190 -30.87 -2.37 -24.10
N ALA A 191 -29.82 -1.54 -24.04
CA ALA A 191 -28.57 -1.90 -23.38
C ALA A 191 -28.79 -2.22 -21.89
N ALA A 192 -29.68 -1.50 -21.20
CA ALA A 192 -30.04 -1.80 -19.82
C ALA A 192 -30.55 -3.23 -19.65
N LEU A 193 -31.46 -3.69 -20.51
CA LEU A 193 -32.00 -5.05 -20.42
C LEU A 193 -30.91 -6.10 -20.62
N ASP A 194 -30.04 -5.89 -21.61
CA ASP A 194 -28.93 -6.80 -21.91
C ASP A 194 -27.93 -6.85 -20.74
N GLU A 195 -27.59 -5.70 -20.17
CA GLU A 195 -26.64 -5.60 -19.05
C GLU A 195 -27.23 -6.16 -17.75
N VAL A 196 -28.52 -5.92 -17.47
CA VAL A 196 -29.21 -6.48 -16.30
C VAL A 196 -29.17 -8.00 -16.37
N LYS A 197 -29.58 -8.57 -17.51
CA LYS A 197 -29.57 -10.01 -17.73
C LYS A 197 -28.17 -10.62 -17.62
N ARG A 198 -27.13 -9.87 -18.01
CA ARG A 198 -25.74 -10.35 -18.04
C ARG A 198 -25.04 -10.26 -16.69
N ARG A 199 -25.29 -9.21 -15.91
CA ARG A 199 -24.45 -8.83 -14.75
C ARG A 199 -25.15 -8.97 -13.42
N VAL A 200 -26.46 -8.79 -13.37
CA VAL A 200 -27.18 -8.74 -12.09
C VAL A 200 -27.46 -10.18 -11.64
N PRO A 201 -27.05 -10.58 -10.43
CA PRO A 201 -27.20 -11.96 -9.95
C PRO A 201 -28.66 -12.20 -9.50
N ILE A 202 -29.57 -12.25 -10.47
CA ILE A 202 -30.98 -12.59 -10.28
C ILE A 202 -31.24 -13.92 -10.99
N TRP A 203 -31.69 -14.91 -10.22
CA TRP A 203 -32.11 -16.21 -10.73
C TRP A 203 -33.59 -16.20 -11.09
N LYS A 204 -33.95 -16.90 -12.16
CA LYS A 204 -35.31 -16.96 -12.69
C LYS A 204 -35.78 -18.41 -12.73
N ALA A 205 -36.88 -18.73 -12.08
CA ALA A 205 -37.60 -19.98 -12.24
C ALA A 205 -38.94 -19.76 -12.96
N GLU A 206 -39.31 -20.69 -13.83
CA GLU A 206 -40.60 -20.71 -14.52
C GLU A 206 -41.61 -21.53 -13.72
N VAL A 207 -42.82 -20.99 -13.56
CA VAL A 207 -43.93 -21.62 -12.84
C VAL A 207 -45.09 -21.86 -13.80
N VAL A 208 -45.47 -23.14 -13.96
CA VAL A 208 -46.61 -23.58 -14.78
C VAL A 208 -47.46 -24.54 -13.94
N GLY A 209 -48.67 -24.16 -13.57
CA GLY A 209 -49.49 -24.90 -12.61
C GLY A 209 -48.81 -25.02 -11.23
N GLU A 210 -48.60 -26.25 -10.75
CA GLU A 210 -47.85 -26.53 -9.50
C GLU A 210 -46.37 -26.87 -9.74
N GLU A 211 -45.94 -26.99 -11.01
CA GLU A 211 -44.56 -27.36 -11.35
C GLU A 211 -43.65 -26.14 -11.42
N ARG A 212 -42.47 -26.25 -10.79
CA ARG A 212 -41.39 -25.26 -10.81
C ARG A 212 -40.21 -25.80 -11.62
N ALA A 213 -39.86 -25.12 -12.71
CA ALA A 213 -38.70 -25.45 -13.53
C ALA A 213 -37.65 -24.34 -13.42
N LEU A 214 -36.45 -24.67 -12.92
CA LEU A 214 -35.32 -23.75 -12.92
C LEU A 214 -34.84 -23.55 -14.36
N VAL A 215 -34.81 -22.29 -14.82
CA VAL A 215 -34.19 -21.94 -16.09
C VAL A 215 -32.75 -21.55 -15.79
N GLU A 216 -31.78 -22.27 -16.38
CA GLU A 216 -30.35 -22.05 -16.14
C GLU A 216 -29.98 -20.56 -16.21
N GLY A 217 -29.54 -20.01 -15.07
CA GLY A 217 -28.92 -18.69 -15.01
C GLY A 217 -27.58 -18.75 -15.74
N GLN A 218 -27.30 -17.76 -16.59
CA GLN A 218 -25.96 -17.63 -17.17
C GLN A 218 -24.96 -17.38 -16.05
N VAL A 219 -23.90 -18.19 -15.99
CA VAL A 219 -22.76 -17.94 -15.11
C VAL A 219 -22.25 -16.54 -15.40
N VAL A 220 -22.27 -15.67 -14.39
CA VAL A 220 -21.74 -14.31 -14.52
C VAL A 220 -20.22 -14.41 -14.64
N GLU A 221 -19.70 -14.45 -15.87
CA GLU A 221 -18.27 -14.31 -16.13
C GLU A 221 -17.81 -12.91 -15.72
N GLY A 222 -16.84 -12.85 -14.80
CA GLY A 222 -16.25 -11.59 -14.36
C GLY A 222 -16.86 -10.96 -13.11
N VAL A 223 -17.67 -11.69 -12.32
CA VAL A 223 -17.85 -11.30 -10.91
C VAL A 223 -16.48 -11.40 -10.26
N PRO A 224 -15.97 -10.33 -9.61
CA PRO A 224 -14.80 -10.47 -8.75
C PRO A 224 -15.17 -11.52 -7.72
N THR A 225 -14.60 -12.72 -7.84
CA THR A 225 -14.65 -13.67 -6.74
C THR A 225 -13.99 -12.94 -5.58
N LEU A 226 -14.74 -12.67 -4.51
CA LEU A 226 -14.12 -12.32 -3.25
C LEU A 226 -13.21 -13.51 -2.92
N ALA A 227 -11.91 -13.39 -3.23
CA ALA A 227 -10.91 -14.12 -2.49
C ALA A 227 -11.31 -13.94 -1.03
N ALA A 228 -11.52 -15.06 -0.32
CA ALA A 228 -11.99 -15.08 1.05
C ALA A 228 -11.39 -13.89 1.78
N GLN A 229 -12.21 -12.89 2.13
CA GLN A 229 -11.68 -11.76 2.87
C GLN A 229 -11.09 -12.38 4.13
N PRO A 230 -9.79 -12.19 4.42
CA PRO A 230 -9.31 -12.52 5.74
C PRO A 230 -10.25 -11.78 6.69
N GLN A 231 -10.85 -12.50 7.62
CA GLN A 231 -11.71 -11.90 8.64
C GLN A 231 -10.95 -10.70 9.20
N VAL A 232 -11.38 -9.49 8.84
CA VAL A 232 -10.87 -8.29 9.50
C VAL A 232 -11.46 -8.37 10.89
N SER A 233 -10.65 -8.86 11.83
CA SER A 233 -11.01 -8.76 13.22
C SER A 233 -11.26 -7.29 13.49
N THR A 234 -12.40 -6.97 14.09
CA THR A 234 -12.74 -5.63 14.57
C THR A 234 -11.78 -5.14 15.66
N ALA A 235 -10.71 -5.89 15.95
CA ALA A 235 -9.62 -5.52 16.85
C ALA A 235 -8.45 -4.79 16.14
N ASP A 236 -8.33 -4.82 14.81
CA ASP A 236 -7.25 -4.11 14.11
C ASP A 236 -7.71 -2.73 13.63
N ARG A 237 -7.43 -1.71 14.45
CA ARG A 237 -7.60 -0.29 14.10
C ARG A 237 -6.94 0.01 12.74
N LEU A 238 -7.68 0.66 11.84
CA LEU A 238 -7.12 1.27 10.62
C LEU A 238 -5.92 2.15 11.00
N THR A 239 -4.73 1.78 10.53
CA THR A 239 -3.49 2.43 11.00
C THR A 239 -3.32 3.84 10.46
N HIS A 240 -3.80 4.11 9.24
CA HIS A 240 -3.71 5.42 8.57
C HIS A 240 -4.83 6.41 8.92
N VAL A 241 -5.64 6.11 9.93
CA VAL A 241 -6.76 6.95 10.36
C VAL A 241 -6.54 7.34 11.81
N ALA A 242 -6.69 8.64 12.12
CA ALA A 242 -6.66 9.16 13.47
C ALA A 242 -7.97 8.85 14.21
N PRO A 243 -8.00 8.95 15.55
CA PRO A 243 -9.23 8.73 16.32
C PRO A 243 -10.43 9.61 15.92
N ASP A 244 -10.17 10.75 15.26
CA ASP A 244 -11.17 11.69 14.75
C ASP A 244 -11.61 11.42 13.30
N GLY A 245 -11.10 10.35 12.68
CA GLY A 245 -11.40 9.98 11.29
C GLY A 245 -10.50 10.65 10.24
N SER A 246 -9.58 11.54 10.63
CA SER A 246 -8.66 12.20 9.70
C SER A 246 -7.54 11.26 9.21
N ALA A 247 -7.11 11.43 7.97
CA ALA A 247 -6.02 10.67 7.38
C ALA A 247 -4.68 11.08 8.01
N ARG A 248 -3.88 10.12 8.47
CA ARG A 248 -2.54 10.37 9.03
C ARG A 248 -1.51 9.37 8.57
N MET A 249 -0.27 9.82 8.45
CA MET A 249 0.88 8.94 8.27
C MET A 249 1.15 8.19 9.58
N VAL A 250 1.40 6.89 9.49
CA VAL A 250 1.62 6.02 10.66
C VAL A 250 3.02 6.24 11.21
N ASP A 251 3.17 6.55 12.50
CA ASP A 251 4.49 6.57 13.13
C ASP A 251 5.11 5.16 13.14
N VAL A 252 6.27 5.02 12.48
CA VAL A 252 7.03 3.77 12.39
C VAL A 252 8.26 3.75 13.30
N THR A 253 8.48 4.77 14.14
CA THR A 253 9.69 4.96 14.95
C THR A 253 10.03 3.72 15.78
N GLY A 254 9.02 3.11 16.43
CA GLY A 254 9.18 1.91 17.27
C GLY A 254 9.27 0.58 16.52
N LYS A 255 9.20 0.56 15.17
CA LYS A 255 9.32 -0.67 14.38
C LYS A 255 10.79 -1.02 14.12
N ALA A 256 11.11 -2.31 14.11
CA ALA A 256 12.43 -2.81 13.75
C ALA A 256 12.77 -2.52 12.28
N VAL A 257 14.04 -2.21 12.03
CA VAL A 257 14.62 -2.13 10.69
C VAL A 257 14.89 -3.56 10.22
N THR A 258 14.30 -3.95 9.08
CA THR A 258 14.50 -5.27 8.47
C THR A 258 14.70 -5.11 6.97
N ASP A 259 15.30 -6.11 6.33
CA ASP A 259 15.22 -6.26 4.89
C ASP A 259 13.77 -6.49 4.49
N ARG A 260 13.34 -5.80 3.42
CA ARG A 260 11.97 -5.84 2.92
C ARG A 260 11.98 -5.84 1.41
N LEU A 261 11.17 -6.70 0.81
CA LEU A 261 10.99 -6.73 -0.63
C LEU A 261 9.51 -6.87 -0.99
N ALA A 262 9.16 -6.38 -2.17
CA ALA A 262 7.87 -6.60 -2.78
C ALA A 262 8.01 -6.85 -4.28
N ARG A 263 7.13 -7.70 -4.80
CA ARG A 263 6.91 -7.88 -6.24
C ARG A 263 5.50 -7.47 -6.59
N ALA A 264 5.33 -6.78 -7.70
CA ALA A 264 4.04 -6.41 -8.24
C ALA A 264 3.98 -6.73 -9.74
N THR A 265 2.78 -6.87 -10.28
CA THR A 265 2.56 -7.11 -11.71
C THR A 265 1.53 -6.14 -12.26
N ALA A 266 1.60 -5.90 -13.57
CA ALA A 266 0.55 -5.27 -14.37
C ALA A 266 0.58 -5.88 -15.78
N THR A 267 -0.55 -5.88 -16.48
CA THR A 267 -0.63 -6.34 -17.88
C THR A 267 -1.25 -5.26 -18.74
N VAL A 268 -0.64 -4.97 -19.88
CA VAL A 268 -1.25 -4.12 -20.92
C VAL A 268 -1.74 -5.03 -22.04
N ARG A 269 -3.05 -5.10 -22.21
CA ARG A 269 -3.70 -5.87 -23.29
C ARG A 269 -3.95 -4.95 -24.49
N MET A 270 -3.57 -5.43 -25.67
CA MET A 270 -3.65 -4.75 -26.95
C MET A 270 -3.92 -5.79 -28.07
N SER A 271 -3.97 -5.37 -29.33
CA SER A 271 -4.04 -6.28 -30.45
C SER A 271 -2.70 -7.00 -30.69
N PRO A 272 -2.71 -8.25 -31.24
CA PRO A 272 -1.49 -8.94 -31.64
C PRO A 272 -0.59 -8.12 -32.58
N ALA A 273 -1.19 -7.34 -33.48
CA ALA A 273 -0.45 -6.46 -34.40
C ALA A 273 0.31 -5.35 -33.66
N THR A 274 -0.32 -4.72 -32.66
CA THR A 274 0.36 -3.72 -31.82
C THR A 274 1.42 -4.37 -30.93
N ALA A 275 1.16 -5.56 -30.39
CA ALA A 275 2.14 -6.31 -29.59
C ALA A 275 3.38 -6.68 -30.42
N GLN A 276 3.21 -7.03 -31.70
CA GLN A 276 4.33 -7.24 -32.62
C GLN A 276 5.18 -5.97 -32.79
N LEU A 277 4.56 -4.81 -32.98
CA LEU A 277 5.29 -3.53 -33.06
C LEU A 277 6.07 -3.21 -31.78
N VAL A 278 5.50 -3.56 -30.61
CA VAL A 278 6.17 -3.41 -29.32
C VAL A 278 7.37 -4.37 -29.21
N ALA A 279 7.22 -5.63 -29.62
CA ALA A 279 8.28 -6.63 -29.61
C ALA A 279 9.44 -6.25 -30.56
N ASP A 280 9.11 -5.70 -31.73
CA ASP A 280 10.09 -5.29 -32.74
C ASP A 280 10.78 -3.96 -32.41
N GLY A 281 10.30 -3.24 -31.39
CA GLY A 281 10.79 -1.90 -31.04
C GLY A 281 10.51 -0.83 -32.09
N SER A 282 9.61 -1.10 -33.04
CA SER A 282 9.30 -0.25 -34.20
C SER A 282 8.09 0.65 -33.98
N GLY A 283 7.77 0.99 -32.73
CA GLY A 283 6.67 1.88 -32.38
C GLY A 283 6.90 3.30 -32.91
N PRO A 284 5.83 4.09 -33.16
CA PRO A 284 5.94 5.43 -33.73
C PRO A 284 6.68 6.44 -32.82
N LYS A 285 6.84 6.10 -31.54
CA LYS A 285 7.55 6.90 -30.53
C LYS A 285 8.90 6.30 -30.12
N GLY A 286 9.37 5.24 -30.81
CA GLY A 286 10.61 4.54 -30.49
C GLY A 286 10.40 3.31 -29.60
N GLU A 287 11.45 2.94 -28.85
CA GLU A 287 11.49 1.66 -28.13
C GLU A 287 10.63 1.69 -26.85
N VAL A 288 9.52 0.95 -26.92
CA VAL A 288 8.44 1.01 -25.92
C VAL A 288 8.87 0.42 -24.58
N LEU A 289 9.52 -0.75 -24.59
CA LEU A 289 9.79 -1.50 -23.36
C LEU A 289 10.89 -0.86 -22.52
N ALA A 290 12.00 -0.39 -23.10
CA ALA A 290 13.00 0.33 -22.30
C ALA A 290 12.46 1.62 -21.71
N THR A 291 11.66 2.37 -22.48
CA THR A 291 11.03 3.59 -21.98
C THR A 291 10.12 3.28 -20.79
N ALA A 292 9.30 2.22 -20.89
CA ALA A 292 8.45 1.77 -19.80
C ALA A 292 9.24 1.29 -18.56
N ARG A 293 10.34 0.55 -18.74
CA ARG A 293 11.21 0.11 -17.64
C ARG A 293 11.83 1.30 -16.90
N LEU A 294 12.36 2.28 -17.63
CA LEU A 294 12.94 3.49 -17.05
C LEU A 294 11.88 4.32 -16.31
N ALA A 295 10.69 4.48 -16.89
CA ALA A 295 9.59 5.18 -16.27
C ALA A 295 9.16 4.52 -14.95
N GLY A 296 9.06 3.19 -14.91
CA GLY A 296 8.75 2.45 -13.69
C GLY A 296 9.83 2.61 -12.61
N VAL A 297 11.11 2.53 -12.96
CA VAL A 297 12.23 2.77 -12.04
C VAL A 297 12.21 4.19 -11.47
N LEU A 298 11.92 5.19 -12.30
CA LEU A 298 11.81 6.59 -11.86
C LEU A 298 10.61 6.79 -10.93
N ALA A 299 9.48 6.18 -11.26
CA ALA A 299 8.25 6.27 -10.48
C ALA A 299 8.40 5.66 -9.09
N ALA A 300 9.03 4.49 -8.97
CA ALA A 300 9.26 3.83 -7.68
C ALA A 300 10.03 4.76 -6.71
N LYS A 301 10.99 5.54 -7.21
CA LYS A 301 11.77 6.49 -6.40
C LYS A 301 10.97 7.72 -5.97
N ARG A 302 9.83 8.00 -6.63
CA ARG A 302 8.94 9.14 -6.35
C ARG A 302 7.63 8.71 -5.69
N THR A 303 7.56 7.48 -5.19
CA THR A 303 6.33 6.92 -4.61
C THR A 303 5.75 7.80 -3.50
N ALA A 304 6.59 8.31 -2.60
CA ALA A 304 6.15 9.19 -1.51
C ALA A 304 5.66 10.58 -1.97
N GLU A 305 5.98 11.01 -3.20
CA GLU A 305 5.45 12.23 -3.80
C GLU A 305 4.06 11.99 -4.41
N LEU A 306 3.78 10.74 -4.83
CA LEU A 306 2.55 10.36 -5.53
C LEU A 306 1.48 9.79 -4.59
N VAL A 307 1.89 9.09 -3.52
CA VAL A 307 1.01 8.42 -2.57
C VAL A 307 1.04 9.18 -1.23
N PRO A 308 -0.02 9.94 -0.88
CA PRO A 308 0.05 10.98 0.16
C PRO A 308 0.50 10.56 1.57
N LEU A 309 0.29 9.30 1.95
CA LEU A 309 0.62 8.79 3.29
C LEU A 309 1.77 7.75 3.28
N ALA A 310 2.43 7.57 2.14
CA ALA A 310 3.60 6.71 2.03
C ALA A 310 4.81 7.40 2.69
N HIS A 311 5.68 6.60 3.32
CA HIS A 311 6.92 7.11 3.88
C HIS A 311 7.97 7.25 2.77
N PRO A 312 8.87 8.24 2.85
CA PRO A 312 10.05 8.24 2.00
C PRO A 312 10.95 7.05 2.39
N LEU A 313 11.25 6.19 1.42
CA LEU A 313 12.08 5.00 1.62
C LEU A 313 13.34 5.03 0.75
N PRO A 314 14.53 4.76 1.32
CA PRO A 314 15.73 4.57 0.53
C PRO A 314 15.68 3.19 -0.14
N LEU A 315 15.29 3.14 -1.42
CA LEU A 315 15.27 1.90 -2.18
C LEU A 315 16.69 1.37 -2.40
N SER A 316 16.96 0.15 -1.94
CA SER A 316 18.23 -0.56 -2.13
C SER A 316 18.31 -1.21 -3.52
N LYS A 317 17.17 -1.61 -4.10
CA LYS A 317 17.08 -2.14 -5.47
C LYS A 317 15.67 -1.91 -6.02
N ILE A 318 15.60 -1.55 -7.30
CA ILE A 318 14.37 -1.49 -8.08
C ILE A 318 14.66 -2.11 -9.44
N ASP A 319 13.78 -2.99 -9.91
CA ASP A 319 13.82 -3.57 -11.25
C ASP A 319 12.40 -3.63 -11.82
N VAL A 320 12.30 -3.47 -13.13
CA VAL A 320 11.05 -3.62 -13.88
C VAL A 320 11.35 -4.47 -15.10
N GLN A 321 10.71 -5.63 -15.16
CA GLN A 321 10.78 -6.57 -16.27
C GLN A 321 9.53 -6.44 -17.13
N ALA A 322 9.69 -6.68 -18.43
CA ALA A 322 8.61 -6.61 -19.39
C ALA A 322 8.71 -7.79 -20.36
N GLU A 323 7.64 -8.54 -20.49
CA GLU A 323 7.50 -9.68 -21.41
C GLU A 323 6.35 -9.42 -22.36
N VAL A 324 6.56 -9.70 -23.65
CA VAL A 324 5.55 -9.50 -24.69
C VAL A 324 5.09 -10.86 -25.19
N ASP A 325 3.80 -11.13 -25.07
CA ASP A 325 3.11 -12.22 -25.74
C ASP A 325 2.38 -11.66 -26.96
N VAL A 326 3.01 -11.80 -28.12
CA VAL A 326 2.46 -11.33 -29.39
C VAL A 326 1.17 -12.08 -29.73
N ALA A 327 1.10 -13.40 -29.47
CA ALA A 327 -0.02 -14.22 -29.86
C ALA A 327 -1.31 -13.81 -29.13
N THR A 328 -1.19 -13.49 -27.84
CA THR A 328 -2.35 -13.04 -27.03
C THR A 328 -2.49 -11.52 -26.94
N GLY A 329 -1.56 -10.76 -27.55
CA GLY A 329 -1.59 -9.30 -27.55
C GLY A 329 -1.38 -8.70 -26.16
N ARG A 330 -0.42 -9.22 -25.38
CA ARG A 330 -0.21 -8.81 -23.99
C ARG A 330 1.23 -8.39 -23.74
N VAL A 331 1.39 -7.32 -22.96
CA VAL A 331 2.67 -6.95 -22.34
C VAL A 331 2.52 -7.13 -20.83
N ARG A 332 3.17 -8.16 -20.29
CA ARG A 332 3.24 -8.40 -18.84
C ARG A 332 4.42 -7.63 -18.27
N LEU A 333 4.16 -6.86 -17.22
CA LEU A 333 5.14 -6.08 -16.48
C LEU A 333 5.26 -6.66 -15.07
N GLU A 334 6.48 -6.91 -14.61
CA GLU A 334 6.76 -7.32 -13.23
C GLU A 334 7.77 -6.36 -12.61
N GLY A 335 7.40 -5.76 -11.48
CA GLY A 335 8.23 -4.83 -10.73
C GLY A 335 8.72 -5.47 -9.44
N PHE A 336 9.99 -5.26 -9.12
CA PHE A 336 10.64 -5.71 -7.89
C PHE A 336 11.21 -4.51 -7.15
N ALA A 337 10.85 -4.33 -5.88
CA ALA A 337 11.43 -3.31 -5.00
C ALA A 337 12.04 -3.97 -3.76
N LYS A 338 13.21 -3.48 -3.32
CA LYS A 338 13.84 -3.88 -2.05
C LYS A 338 14.34 -2.65 -1.29
N THR A 339 14.18 -2.68 0.03
CA THR A 339 14.79 -1.72 0.97
C THR A 339 15.24 -2.43 2.25
N THR A 340 16.01 -1.73 3.07
CA THR A 340 16.24 -2.07 4.47
C THR A 340 15.61 -0.94 5.30
N GLY A 341 14.51 -1.22 5.98
CA GLY A 341 13.68 -0.16 6.56
C GLY A 341 12.63 -0.62 7.57
N LYS A 342 11.83 0.33 8.06
CA LYS A 342 10.81 0.12 9.11
C LYS A 342 9.40 -0.14 8.57
N THR A 343 9.18 0.09 7.28
CA THR A 343 7.89 -0.13 6.59
C THR A 343 8.13 -0.82 5.24
N GLY A 344 7.10 -1.52 4.75
CA GLY A 344 7.16 -2.30 3.52
C GLY A 344 7.29 -1.44 2.26
N VAL A 345 7.57 -2.11 1.14
CA VAL A 345 7.84 -1.51 -0.19
C VAL A 345 6.82 -1.92 -1.25
N GLU A 346 5.62 -2.33 -0.84
CA GLU A 346 4.56 -2.77 -1.74
C GLU A 346 4.11 -1.64 -2.68
N ILE A 347 4.05 -0.43 -2.15
CA ILE A 347 3.58 0.74 -2.89
C ILE A 347 4.61 1.17 -3.93
N GLU A 348 5.91 1.04 -3.64
CA GLU A 348 6.99 1.29 -4.60
C GLU A 348 6.94 0.30 -5.76
N ALA A 349 6.73 -0.99 -5.48
CA ALA A 349 6.59 -2.02 -6.52
C ALA A 349 5.33 -1.79 -7.39
N LEU A 350 4.17 -1.50 -6.77
CA LEU A 350 2.93 -1.19 -7.48
C LEU A 350 3.04 0.05 -8.35
N THR A 351 3.64 1.11 -7.81
CA THR A 351 3.86 2.39 -8.50
C THR A 351 4.75 2.18 -9.72
N ALA A 352 5.81 1.35 -9.59
CA ALA A 352 6.69 1.01 -10.69
C ALA A 352 5.94 0.36 -11.86
N VAL A 353 5.17 -0.71 -11.61
CA VAL A 353 4.46 -1.42 -12.69
C VAL A 353 3.31 -0.61 -13.28
N LEU A 354 2.63 0.21 -12.47
CA LEU A 354 1.52 1.04 -12.94
C LEU A 354 2.01 2.13 -13.88
N ILE A 355 3.10 2.82 -13.53
CA ILE A 355 3.67 3.86 -14.39
C ILE A 355 4.35 3.24 -15.62
N ALA A 356 4.97 2.07 -15.50
CA ALA A 356 5.46 1.34 -16.67
C ALA A 356 4.31 0.99 -17.63
N ALA A 357 3.17 0.52 -17.11
CA ALA A 357 1.98 0.21 -17.92
C ALA A 357 1.38 1.45 -18.60
N LEU A 358 1.26 2.55 -17.87
CA LEU A 358 0.84 3.84 -18.43
C LEU A 358 1.79 4.34 -19.52
N THR A 359 3.09 4.08 -19.36
CA THR A 359 4.11 4.43 -20.36
C THR A 359 3.97 3.58 -21.60
N VAL A 360 3.75 2.26 -21.47
CA VAL A 360 3.43 1.39 -22.62
C VAL A 360 2.20 1.94 -23.36
N TYR A 361 1.13 2.27 -22.64
CA TYR A 361 -0.07 2.86 -23.23
C TYR A 361 0.24 4.17 -23.98
N ASP A 362 0.96 5.11 -23.37
CA ASP A 362 1.29 6.40 -24.00
C ASP A 362 2.12 6.23 -25.28
N MET A 363 3.00 5.22 -25.30
CA MET A 363 3.86 4.91 -26.43
C MET A 363 3.08 4.28 -27.60
N ILE A 364 2.02 3.52 -27.33
CA ILE A 364 1.21 2.83 -28.36
C ILE A 364 -0.09 3.54 -28.75
N LYS A 365 -0.58 4.51 -27.97
CA LYS A 365 -1.93 5.11 -28.17
C LYS A 365 -2.17 5.76 -29.54
N ALA A 366 -1.11 6.07 -30.29
CA ALA A 366 -1.21 6.54 -31.66
C ALA A 366 -1.62 5.42 -32.64
N VAL A 367 -1.23 4.18 -32.36
CA VAL A 367 -1.57 2.97 -33.11
C VAL A 367 -2.85 2.35 -32.56
N GLU A 368 -2.98 2.24 -31.24
CA GLU A 368 -4.11 1.57 -30.59
C GLU A 368 -4.61 2.32 -29.35
N ARG A 369 -5.82 2.88 -29.44
CA ARG A 369 -6.45 3.66 -28.36
C ARG A 369 -7.21 2.83 -27.33
N HIS A 370 -7.58 1.61 -27.68
CA HIS A 370 -8.42 0.73 -26.85
C HIS A 370 -7.62 -0.28 -26.02
N ALA A 371 -6.30 -0.11 -25.91
CA ALA A 371 -5.48 -0.91 -25.02
C ALA A 371 -5.96 -0.77 -23.57
N VAL A 372 -5.87 -1.86 -22.80
CA VAL A 372 -6.37 -1.93 -21.41
C VAL A 372 -5.23 -2.26 -20.48
N ILE A 373 -5.12 -1.53 -19.37
CA ILE A 373 -4.22 -1.87 -18.25
C ILE A 373 -5.04 -2.69 -17.25
N GLU A 374 -4.62 -3.91 -16.96
CA GLU A 374 -5.31 -4.86 -16.09
C GLU A 374 -4.34 -5.63 -15.19
N GLY A 375 -4.88 -6.37 -14.22
CA GLY A 375 -4.10 -7.28 -13.37
C GLY A 375 -3.05 -6.59 -12.49
N VAL A 376 -3.29 -5.35 -12.05
CA VAL A 376 -2.37 -4.63 -11.16
C VAL A 376 -2.48 -5.16 -9.73
N GLN A 377 -1.47 -5.87 -9.25
CA GLN A 377 -1.48 -6.47 -7.90
C GLN A 377 -0.09 -6.78 -7.35
N VAL A 378 0.02 -6.91 -6.03
CA VAL A 378 1.23 -7.36 -5.32
C VAL A 378 1.30 -8.89 -5.37
N LEU A 379 2.34 -9.45 -5.96
CA LEU A 379 2.57 -10.89 -6.06
C LEU A 379 3.27 -11.48 -4.83
N GLN A 380 4.20 -10.72 -4.26
CA GLN A 380 5.01 -11.18 -3.13
C GLN A 380 5.32 -9.99 -2.22
N LYS A 381 5.34 -10.26 -0.93
CA LYS A 381 5.89 -9.38 0.09
C LYS A 381 6.69 -10.22 1.09
N GLU A 382 7.88 -9.75 1.42
CA GLU A 382 8.72 -10.33 2.47
C GLU A 382 9.30 -9.21 3.31
N GLY A 383 9.38 -9.44 4.62
CA GLY A 383 9.95 -8.50 5.58
C GLY A 383 8.89 -7.62 6.24
N GLY A 384 8.79 -7.73 7.57
CA GLY A 384 7.86 -6.98 8.39
C GLY A 384 7.05 -7.88 9.31
N ARG A 385 5.81 -7.47 9.59
CA ARG A 385 4.89 -8.28 10.40
C ARG A 385 4.14 -9.35 9.60
N HIS A 386 4.02 -9.16 8.28
CA HIS A 386 3.21 -10.00 7.41
C HIS A 386 3.93 -10.22 6.09
N ASP A 387 4.15 -11.49 5.76
CA ASP A 387 4.74 -11.96 4.51
C ASP A 387 3.70 -12.77 3.75
N PHE A 388 3.71 -12.69 2.42
CA PHE A 388 2.86 -13.53 1.57
C PHE A 388 3.41 -13.69 0.16
N VAL A 389 2.95 -14.74 -0.51
CA VAL A 389 3.15 -14.99 -1.94
C VAL A 389 1.80 -15.40 -2.52
N LEU A 390 1.34 -14.74 -3.59
CA LEU A 390 0.13 -15.14 -4.31
C LEU A 390 0.44 -16.32 -5.24
N SER A 391 -0.30 -17.41 -5.05
CA SER A 391 -0.23 -18.62 -5.89
C SER A 391 -0.64 -18.29 -7.33
N GLY A 392 0.24 -18.51 -8.31
CA GLY A 392 -0.06 -18.35 -9.74
C GLY A 392 0.73 -17.24 -10.47
N GLY A 393 1.54 -16.45 -9.76
CA GLY A 393 2.58 -15.64 -10.40
C GLY A 393 3.72 -16.55 -10.87
N GLY A 394 3.86 -16.77 -12.18
CA GLY A 394 5.03 -17.45 -12.73
C GLY A 394 6.29 -16.79 -12.20
N ALA A 395 7.08 -17.53 -11.43
CA ALA A 395 8.31 -17.02 -10.83
C ALA A 395 9.34 -16.82 -11.94
N ALA A 396 9.41 -15.63 -12.51
CA ALA A 396 10.64 -15.19 -13.15
C ALA A 396 11.69 -15.03 -12.05
N PRO A 397 12.87 -15.68 -12.16
CA PRO A 397 13.92 -15.51 -11.17
C PRO A 397 14.23 -14.03 -11.06
N GLY A 398 14.21 -13.50 -9.83
CA GLY A 398 14.67 -12.14 -9.60
C GLY A 398 16.06 -11.99 -10.22
N PRO A 399 16.39 -10.81 -10.80
CA PRO A 399 17.73 -10.57 -11.31
C PRO A 399 18.71 -10.98 -10.22
N ALA A 400 19.57 -11.96 -10.56
CA ALA A 400 20.56 -12.53 -9.68
C ALA A 400 21.16 -11.41 -8.83
N ALA A 401 21.22 -11.62 -7.52
CA ALA A 401 21.89 -10.70 -6.62
C ALA A 401 23.21 -10.30 -7.29
N ALA A 402 23.36 -9.02 -7.62
CA ALA A 402 24.70 -8.51 -7.90
C ALA A 402 25.52 -8.94 -6.69
N PRO A 403 26.63 -9.67 -6.87
CA PRO A 403 27.36 -10.21 -5.73
C PRO A 403 27.84 -9.03 -4.91
N GLY A 404 27.11 -8.72 -3.83
CA GLY A 404 27.67 -8.05 -2.68
C GLY A 404 28.72 -9.01 -2.16
N HIS A 405 29.95 -8.84 -2.62
CA HIS A 405 31.08 -9.70 -2.26
C HIS A 405 31.51 -9.33 -0.83
N ALA A 406 30.61 -9.45 0.14
CA ALA A 406 30.98 -9.61 1.53
C ALA A 406 31.46 -11.07 1.64
N PRO A 407 32.74 -11.33 1.93
CA PRO A 407 33.23 -12.68 2.11
C PRO A 407 32.44 -13.36 3.24
N ALA A 408 32.34 -14.68 3.20
CA ALA A 408 31.77 -15.42 4.32
C ALA A 408 32.53 -15.06 5.61
N PRO A 409 31.84 -14.75 6.72
CA PRO A 409 32.50 -14.45 7.97
C PRO A 409 33.35 -15.66 8.39
N ARG A 410 34.64 -15.42 8.66
CA ARG A 410 35.57 -16.43 9.16
C ARG A 410 36.18 -15.97 10.49
N ALA A 411 36.56 -16.95 11.31
CA ALA A 411 37.28 -16.69 12.54
C ALA A 411 38.68 -16.10 12.26
N LEU A 412 39.11 -15.20 13.14
CA LEU A 412 40.45 -14.60 13.11
C LEU A 412 41.27 -15.04 14.32
N GLN A 413 42.57 -15.19 14.11
CA GLN A 413 43.57 -15.20 15.19
C GLN A 413 43.85 -13.76 15.59
N VAL A 414 43.56 -13.38 16.84
CA VAL A 414 43.69 -12.00 17.30
C VAL A 414 44.68 -11.85 18.44
N GLY A 415 45.42 -10.74 18.41
CA GLY A 415 46.17 -10.22 19.54
C GLY A 415 45.32 -9.19 20.28
N ALA A 416 45.30 -9.23 21.61
CA ALA A 416 44.50 -8.32 22.42
C ALA A 416 45.40 -7.50 23.35
N VAL A 417 45.30 -6.17 23.25
CA VAL A 417 46.04 -5.23 24.09
C VAL A 417 45.04 -4.44 24.94
N HIS A 418 44.97 -4.78 26.21
CA HIS A 418 44.09 -4.12 27.15
C HIS A 418 44.80 -2.92 27.76
N VAL A 419 44.20 -1.73 27.66
CA VAL A 419 44.83 -0.48 28.09
C VAL A 419 44.11 0.03 29.34
N SER A 420 44.79 -0.02 30.49
CA SER A 420 44.32 0.57 31.75
C SER A 420 45.36 0.59 32.86
N THR A 421 45.69 1.78 33.36
CA THR A 421 46.58 2.00 34.51
C THR A 421 46.02 1.43 35.81
N THR A 422 44.73 1.64 36.06
CA THR A 422 44.09 1.17 37.30
C THR A 422 43.95 -0.35 37.38
N ARG A 423 43.78 -1.03 36.24
CA ARG A 423 43.71 -2.50 36.18
C ARG A 423 45.08 -3.14 36.20
N THR A 424 46.08 -2.52 35.57
CA THR A 424 47.49 -2.95 35.68
C THR A 424 47.97 -2.95 37.14
N ARG A 425 47.48 -1.99 37.95
CA ARG A 425 47.76 -1.91 39.41
C ARG A 425 46.89 -2.81 40.29
N GLY A 426 45.98 -3.62 39.71
CA GLY A 426 45.10 -4.52 40.46
C GLY A 426 43.96 -3.85 41.25
N VAL A 427 43.64 -2.58 40.96
CA VAL A 427 42.68 -1.78 41.75
C VAL A 427 41.22 -2.06 41.38
N ARG A 428 40.96 -2.57 40.16
CA ARG A 428 39.60 -2.88 39.67
C ARG A 428 39.56 -4.19 38.88
N PRO A 429 38.45 -4.94 38.94
CA PRO A 429 38.26 -6.14 38.13
C PRO A 429 38.22 -5.80 36.63
N ASP A 430 38.78 -6.70 35.83
CA ASP A 430 39.03 -6.46 34.43
C ASP A 430 37.87 -6.86 33.51
N ARG A 431 36.96 -5.93 33.31
CA ARG A 431 35.78 -6.13 32.46
C ARG A 431 36.08 -6.18 30.95
N SER A 432 37.27 -5.76 30.50
CA SER A 432 37.58 -5.81 29.05
C SER A 432 38.01 -7.20 28.61
N ARG A 433 38.64 -7.99 29.48
CA ARG A 433 38.88 -9.42 29.23
C ARG A 433 37.60 -10.22 29.13
N GLU A 434 36.66 -9.97 30.05
CA GLU A 434 35.33 -10.58 29.99
C GLU A 434 34.58 -10.18 28.71
N ALA A 435 34.63 -8.90 28.33
CA ALA A 435 34.06 -8.40 27.08
C ALA A 435 34.61 -9.15 25.86
N LEU A 436 35.94 -9.25 25.77
CA LEU A 436 36.62 -9.89 24.66
C LEU A 436 36.37 -11.40 24.62
N ALA A 437 36.41 -12.08 25.77
CA ALA A 437 36.10 -13.50 25.87
C ALA A 437 34.68 -13.80 25.40
N GLY A 438 33.70 -12.99 25.80
CA GLY A 438 32.32 -13.11 25.33
C GLY A 438 32.19 -12.89 23.82
N PHE A 439 32.90 -11.90 23.27
CA PHE A 439 32.95 -11.63 21.83
C PHE A 439 33.58 -12.80 21.05
N CYS A 440 34.71 -13.32 21.50
CA CYS A 440 35.40 -14.45 20.87
C CYS A 440 34.54 -15.74 20.91
N ALA A 441 33.85 -15.99 22.02
CA ALA A 441 32.94 -17.13 22.15
C ALA A 441 31.78 -17.09 21.13
N ARG A 442 31.28 -15.90 20.76
CA ARG A 442 30.19 -15.75 19.78
C ARG A 442 30.68 -15.78 18.33
N THR A 443 31.86 -15.20 18.08
CA THR A 443 32.40 -15.04 16.72
C THR A 443 33.31 -16.20 16.28
N GLY A 444 33.72 -17.05 17.22
CA GLY A 444 34.71 -18.10 16.99
C GLY A 444 36.14 -17.59 16.85
N TRP A 445 36.39 -16.31 17.10
CA TRP A 445 37.75 -15.73 17.05
C TRP A 445 38.60 -16.29 18.18
N VAL A 446 39.91 -16.41 17.92
CA VAL A 446 40.84 -17.04 18.85
C VAL A 446 41.86 -15.99 19.30
N VAL A 447 41.92 -15.73 20.60
CA VAL A 447 42.94 -14.86 21.18
C VAL A 447 44.24 -15.64 21.29
N ALA A 448 45.20 -15.35 20.41
CA ALA A 448 46.51 -16.03 20.38
C ALA A 448 47.58 -15.28 21.19
N HIS A 449 47.36 -13.99 21.44
CA HIS A 449 48.22 -13.16 22.26
C HIS A 449 47.35 -12.19 23.07
N GLU A 450 47.64 -12.00 24.35
CA GLU A 450 46.87 -11.12 25.23
C GLU A 450 47.76 -10.46 26.28
N GLU A 451 47.74 -9.13 26.32
CA GLU A 451 48.57 -8.33 27.23
C GLU A 451 47.77 -7.20 27.87
N MET A 452 48.17 -6.78 29.08
CA MET A 452 47.66 -5.59 29.77
C MET A 452 48.77 -4.57 29.89
N VAL A 453 48.50 -3.32 29.50
CA VAL A 453 49.44 -2.21 29.62
C VAL A 453 48.79 -1.01 30.32
N PRO A 454 49.58 -0.18 31.03
CA PRO A 454 49.08 1.09 31.55
C PRO A 454 48.75 2.07 30.41
N ASP A 455 48.08 3.18 30.75
CA ASP A 455 47.71 4.25 29.83
C ASP A 455 48.94 5.10 29.47
N ASP A 456 49.93 4.48 28.81
CA ASP A 456 51.19 5.09 28.39
C ASP A 456 51.40 4.86 26.89
N ARG A 457 51.62 5.95 26.16
CA ARG A 457 51.68 5.95 24.69
C ARG A 457 52.72 4.99 24.13
N ASP A 458 53.93 4.99 24.70
CA ASP A 458 55.05 4.17 24.19
C ASP A 458 54.84 2.70 24.53
N LEU A 459 54.32 2.40 25.72
CA LEU A 459 54.00 1.04 26.14
C LEU A 459 52.86 0.44 25.31
N ILE A 460 51.81 1.22 25.02
CA ILE A 460 50.70 0.78 24.16
C ILE A 460 51.21 0.50 22.74
N ALA A 461 52.00 1.42 22.16
CA ALA A 461 52.54 1.24 20.81
C ALA A 461 53.46 0.01 20.73
N THR A 462 54.28 -0.20 21.76
CA THR A 462 55.17 -1.38 21.87
C THR A 462 54.36 -2.67 21.95
N ALA A 463 53.31 -2.72 22.78
CA ALA A 463 52.45 -3.88 22.90
C ALA A 463 51.68 -4.19 21.60
N ILE A 464 51.21 -3.17 20.87
CA ILE A 464 50.60 -3.36 19.54
C ILE A 464 51.57 -4.03 18.58
N ARG A 465 52.82 -3.55 18.51
CA ARG A 465 53.86 -4.14 17.64
C ARG A 465 54.23 -5.56 18.08
N ALA A 466 54.38 -5.79 19.38
CA ALA A 466 54.69 -7.11 19.94
C ALA A 466 53.57 -8.11 19.62
N ALA A 467 52.30 -7.72 19.79
CA ALA A 467 51.16 -8.54 19.43
C ALA A 467 51.16 -8.87 17.93
N ALA A 468 51.34 -7.88 17.05
CA ALA A 468 51.39 -8.10 15.60
C ALA A 468 52.54 -9.03 15.19
N ALA A 469 53.70 -8.93 15.85
CA ALA A 469 54.87 -9.78 15.58
C ALA A 469 54.64 -11.27 15.90
N THR A 470 53.61 -11.62 16.67
CA THR A 470 53.23 -13.03 16.91
C THR A 470 52.58 -13.72 15.71
N GLY A 471 52.27 -12.97 14.63
CA GLY A 471 51.64 -13.50 13.42
C GLY A 471 50.11 -13.54 13.48
N VAL A 472 49.49 -12.88 14.46
CA VAL A 472 48.03 -12.68 14.50
C VAL A 472 47.53 -11.90 13.29
N GLU A 473 46.25 -12.11 12.97
CA GLU A 473 45.57 -11.49 11.84
C GLU A 473 45.04 -10.10 12.17
N ALA A 474 44.63 -9.88 13.42
CA ALA A 474 44.22 -8.57 13.89
C ALA A 474 44.71 -8.31 15.31
N VAL A 475 45.02 -7.04 15.61
CA VAL A 475 45.33 -6.58 16.95
C VAL A 475 44.19 -5.68 17.44
N LEU A 476 43.53 -6.08 18.52
CA LEU A 476 42.40 -5.39 19.11
C LEU A 476 42.87 -4.69 20.38
N THR A 477 42.83 -3.36 20.41
CA THR A 477 43.10 -2.63 21.65
C THR A 477 41.79 -2.34 22.38
N LEU A 478 41.74 -2.54 23.70
CA LEU A 478 40.53 -2.30 24.49
C LEU A 478 40.81 -1.29 25.61
N GLY A 479 40.29 -0.07 25.47
CA GLY A 479 40.46 1.02 26.43
C GLY A 479 41.31 2.19 25.92
N GLY A 480 41.32 3.30 26.66
CA GLY A 480 42.14 4.49 26.38
C GLY A 480 41.75 5.30 25.13
N THR A 481 40.48 5.25 24.69
CA THR A 481 39.99 5.93 23.47
C THR A 481 39.07 7.13 23.75
N GLY A 482 38.95 7.54 25.01
CA GLY A 482 38.13 8.67 25.42
C GLY A 482 38.80 10.03 25.18
N LEU A 483 38.43 11.02 26.01
CA LEU A 483 38.83 12.41 25.90
C LEU A 483 39.79 12.89 27.00
N THR A 484 40.15 12.03 27.96
CA THR A 484 41.06 12.44 29.05
C THR A 484 42.51 12.47 28.56
N GLU A 485 43.40 13.08 29.35
CA GLU A 485 44.84 13.11 29.04
C GLU A 485 45.47 11.72 29.02
N ASP A 486 44.88 10.76 29.75
CA ASP A 486 45.31 9.36 29.79
C ASP A 486 44.76 8.54 28.59
N ASP A 487 43.79 9.06 27.84
CA ASP A 487 43.21 8.35 26.68
C ASP A 487 44.13 8.45 25.43
N LEU A 488 45.25 7.71 25.49
CA LEU A 488 46.37 7.76 24.54
C LEU A 488 46.38 6.62 23.49
N THR A 489 45.42 5.70 23.53
CA THR A 489 45.38 4.56 22.61
C THR A 489 45.33 4.97 21.13
N PRO A 490 44.54 5.98 20.71
CA PRO A 490 44.51 6.39 19.30
C PRO A 490 45.83 7.01 18.79
N GLU A 491 46.55 7.73 19.65
CA GLU A 491 47.89 8.25 19.37
C GLU A 491 48.90 7.10 19.24
N ALA A 492 48.91 6.19 20.21
CA ALA A 492 49.80 5.04 20.22
C ALA A 492 49.57 4.11 19.02
N THR A 493 48.31 3.89 18.62
CA THR A 493 47.99 3.13 17.41
C THR A 493 48.50 3.81 16.16
N ARG A 494 48.38 5.14 16.03
CA ARG A 494 48.93 5.88 14.89
C ARG A 494 50.44 5.80 14.80
N ASP A 495 51.14 5.80 15.94
CA ASP A 495 52.58 5.59 15.95
C ASP A 495 52.96 4.16 15.55
N ALA A 496 52.12 3.18 15.88
CA ALA A 496 52.38 1.76 15.65
C ALA A 496 52.15 1.30 14.20
N ILE A 497 51.11 1.79 13.54
CA ILE A 497 50.67 1.31 12.21
C ILE A 497 51.50 1.89 11.05
N ASP A 498 51.54 1.16 9.94
CA ASP A 498 52.17 1.60 8.69
C ASP A 498 51.23 2.48 7.85
N ARG A 499 49.93 2.20 7.91
CA ARG A 499 48.90 2.89 7.11
C ARG A 499 47.58 2.97 7.86
N GLU A 500 46.97 4.15 7.88
CA GLU A 500 45.63 4.34 8.44
C GLU A 500 44.53 3.72 7.57
N ILE A 501 43.50 3.19 8.22
CA ILE A 501 42.26 2.71 7.61
C ILE A 501 41.10 3.50 8.23
N PRO A 502 40.91 4.78 7.85
CA PRO A 502 39.95 5.68 8.50
C PRO A 502 38.51 5.15 8.41
N GLY A 503 38.16 4.44 7.33
CA GLY A 503 36.83 3.88 7.11
C GLY A 503 36.38 2.89 8.19
N ILE A 504 37.30 2.12 8.80
CA ILE A 504 36.94 1.23 9.93
C ILE A 504 36.53 2.08 11.14
N ALA A 505 37.31 3.11 11.47
CA ALA A 505 37.02 4.00 12.58
C ALA A 505 35.71 4.80 12.39
N GLU A 506 35.46 5.26 11.17
CA GLU A 506 34.19 5.89 10.77
C GLU A 506 33.02 4.92 10.91
N GLY A 507 33.18 3.68 10.44
CA GLY A 507 32.19 2.62 10.58
C GLY A 507 31.85 2.31 12.04
N LEU A 508 32.86 2.20 12.91
CA LEU A 508 32.65 1.97 14.35
C LEU A 508 31.85 3.11 14.98
N ARG A 509 32.18 4.36 14.66
CA ARG A 509 31.41 5.53 15.13
C ARG A 509 29.99 5.52 14.59
N ALA A 510 29.80 5.22 13.30
CA ALA A 510 28.48 5.18 12.69
C ALA A 510 27.59 4.10 13.31
N ALA A 511 28.11 2.88 13.47
CA ALA A 511 27.40 1.77 14.10
C ALA A 511 27.08 2.06 15.58
N SER A 512 28.03 2.62 16.34
CA SER A 512 27.78 3.00 17.74
C SER A 512 26.75 4.12 17.92
N ARG A 513 26.58 5.02 16.93
CA ARG A 513 25.57 6.10 16.98
C ARG A 513 24.13 5.58 17.01
N GLU A 514 23.89 4.36 16.54
CA GLU A 514 22.56 3.73 16.63
C GLU A 514 22.16 3.46 18.09
N PHE A 515 23.14 3.27 18.98
CA PHE A 515 22.93 2.92 20.38
C PHE A 515 23.16 4.10 21.34
N THR A 516 24.06 5.02 21.00
CA THR A 516 24.34 6.19 21.83
C THR A 516 24.88 7.39 21.05
N PRO A 517 24.37 8.61 21.29
CA PRO A 517 24.93 9.83 20.70
C PRO A 517 26.37 10.10 21.17
N MET A 518 26.78 9.53 22.31
CA MET A 518 28.14 9.67 22.84
C MET A 518 29.20 9.01 21.95
N ALA A 519 28.80 8.17 20.98
CA ALA A 519 29.69 7.60 19.97
C ALA A 519 30.47 8.67 19.20
N ALA A 520 29.92 9.88 19.06
CA ALA A 520 30.59 11.01 18.42
C ALA A 520 31.88 11.45 19.14
N LEU A 521 32.02 11.14 20.43
CA LEU A 521 33.19 11.50 21.25
C LEU A 521 34.33 10.48 21.16
N SER A 522 34.11 9.31 20.56
CA SER A 522 35.12 8.27 20.44
C SER A 522 36.25 8.70 19.50
N ARG A 523 37.49 8.65 20.01
CA ARG A 523 38.71 8.95 19.25
C ARG A 523 39.35 7.70 18.62
N ALA A 524 38.66 6.55 18.66
CA ALA A 524 39.15 5.30 18.09
C ALA A 524 39.65 5.47 16.64
N THR A 525 40.76 4.79 16.33
CA THR A 525 41.33 4.69 14.99
C THR A 525 41.59 3.22 14.60
N ALA A 526 41.99 2.99 13.37
CA ALA A 526 42.35 1.68 12.83
C ALA A 526 43.41 1.83 11.74
N GLY A 527 44.20 0.77 11.52
CA GLY A 527 45.27 0.77 10.53
C GLY A 527 45.79 -0.61 10.20
N ALA A 528 46.69 -0.67 9.22
CA ALA A 528 47.48 -1.85 8.88
C ALA A 528 48.86 -1.77 9.52
N LEU A 529 49.33 -2.88 10.08
CA LEU A 529 50.70 -3.06 10.58
C LEU A 529 51.23 -4.40 10.06
N GLY A 530 52.13 -4.33 9.08
CA GLY A 530 52.58 -5.51 8.33
C GLY A 530 51.39 -6.29 7.76
N GLY A 531 51.25 -7.57 8.16
CA GLY A 531 50.16 -8.45 7.74
C GLY A 531 48.89 -8.39 8.60
N ALA A 532 48.84 -7.52 9.62
CA ALA A 532 47.76 -7.47 10.60
C ALA A 532 46.94 -6.18 10.51
N VAL A 533 45.65 -6.26 10.85
CA VAL A 533 44.78 -5.09 11.04
C VAL A 533 44.77 -4.70 12.52
N VAL A 534 45.10 -3.46 12.84
CA VAL A 534 45.03 -2.91 14.20
C VAL A 534 43.76 -2.07 14.35
N VAL A 535 42.96 -2.32 15.39
CA VAL A 535 41.68 -1.63 15.62
C VAL A 535 41.51 -1.25 17.09
N ASN A 536 41.12 0.00 17.34
CA ASN A 536 40.73 0.42 18.68
C ASN A 536 39.25 0.13 18.96
N LEU A 537 39.00 -0.66 20.00
CA LEU A 537 37.67 -1.08 20.42
C LEU A 537 37.29 -0.48 21.79
N PRO A 538 35.99 -0.30 22.05
CA PRO A 538 35.53 0.16 23.35
C PRO A 538 35.80 -0.89 24.42
N GLY A 539 36.12 -0.44 25.64
CA GLY A 539 36.41 -1.33 26.77
C GLY A 539 35.17 -1.90 27.47
N SER A 540 33.95 -1.55 27.05
CA SER A 540 32.71 -2.02 27.69
C SER A 540 32.14 -3.25 26.97
N PRO A 541 31.71 -4.31 27.70
CA PRO A 541 31.11 -5.51 27.09
C PRO A 541 29.91 -5.21 26.19
N LYS A 542 29.06 -4.27 26.61
CA LYS A 542 27.86 -3.86 25.85
C LYS A 542 28.24 -3.25 24.50
N ALA A 543 29.12 -2.25 24.50
CA ALA A 543 29.51 -1.58 23.25
C ALA A 543 30.26 -2.51 22.29
N LEU A 544 31.05 -3.45 22.81
CA LEU A 544 31.73 -4.44 21.97
C LEU A 544 30.74 -5.40 21.30
N ALA A 545 29.70 -5.84 22.03
CA ALA A 545 28.64 -6.67 21.46
C ALA A 545 27.81 -5.94 20.40
N GLU A 546 27.53 -4.65 20.60
CA GLU A 546 26.83 -3.80 19.62
C GLU A 546 27.60 -3.64 18.30
N LEU A 547 28.94 -3.70 18.34
CA LEU A 547 29.82 -3.55 17.17
C LEU A 547 30.12 -4.88 16.45
N GLU A 548 29.68 -6.01 17.01
CA GLU A 548 30.00 -7.34 16.49
C GLU A 548 29.59 -7.59 15.03
N PRO A 549 28.40 -7.19 14.55
CA PRO A 549 28.02 -7.39 13.15
C PRO A 549 28.96 -6.66 12.17
N LEU A 550 29.41 -5.46 12.53
CA LEU A 550 30.34 -4.69 11.70
C LEU A 550 31.73 -5.33 11.70
N LEU A 551 32.24 -5.68 12.89
CA LEU A 551 33.60 -6.24 13.04
C LEU A 551 33.75 -7.59 12.31
N THR A 552 32.74 -8.45 12.40
CA THR A 552 32.74 -9.77 11.73
C THR A 552 32.59 -9.68 10.21
N ALA A 553 31.90 -8.65 9.70
CA ALA A 553 31.76 -8.41 8.26
C ALA A 553 33.02 -7.77 7.65
N VAL A 554 33.69 -6.86 8.37
CA VAL A 554 34.74 -6.01 7.78
C VAL A 554 36.16 -6.56 8.01
N LEU A 555 36.48 -7.00 9.23
CA LEU A 555 37.86 -7.32 9.60
C LEU A 555 38.45 -8.52 8.82
N PRO A 556 37.73 -9.64 8.61
CA PRO A 556 38.28 -10.74 7.82
C PRO A 556 38.63 -10.34 6.39
N HIS A 557 37.79 -9.50 5.76
CA HIS A 557 38.08 -9.01 4.42
C HIS A 557 39.30 -8.09 4.38
N ALA A 558 39.43 -7.19 5.35
CA ALA A 558 40.59 -6.30 5.45
C ALA A 558 41.90 -7.08 5.61
N VAL A 559 41.90 -8.13 6.44
CA VAL A 559 43.04 -9.04 6.61
C VAL A 559 43.40 -9.72 5.28
N ASP A 560 42.42 -10.29 4.59
CA ASP A 560 42.65 -10.99 3.33
C ASP A 560 43.23 -10.05 2.25
N GLN A 561 42.76 -8.79 2.19
CA GLN A 561 43.30 -7.80 1.27
C GLN A 561 44.75 -7.44 1.58
N ILE A 562 45.09 -7.21 2.86
CA ILE A 562 46.46 -6.89 3.28
C ILE A 562 47.42 -8.03 2.94
N ARG A 563 47.04 -9.27 3.26
CA ARG A 563 47.87 -10.46 2.98
C ARG A 563 48.13 -10.67 1.49
N ARG A 564 47.10 -10.56 0.64
CA ARG A 564 47.27 -10.65 -0.82
C ARG A 564 48.24 -9.59 -1.35
N GLY A 565 48.22 -8.38 -0.79
CA GLY A 565 49.17 -7.33 -1.17
C GLY A 565 50.62 -7.65 -0.81
N LEU A 566 50.84 -8.30 0.34
CA LEU A 566 52.18 -8.74 0.78
C LEU A 566 52.71 -9.90 -0.05
N GLU A 567 51.86 -10.88 -0.36
CA GLU A 567 52.21 -12.02 -1.23
C GLU A 567 52.62 -11.54 -2.63
N ALA A 568 51.83 -10.65 -3.24
CA ALA A 568 52.13 -10.06 -4.55
C ALA A 568 53.43 -9.22 -4.55
N SER A 569 53.80 -8.63 -3.42
CA SER A 569 55.06 -7.87 -3.27
C SER A 569 56.28 -8.75 -2.99
N THR A 570 56.08 -10.02 -2.63
CA THR A 570 57.15 -11.00 -2.37
C THR A 570 57.46 -11.83 -3.63
N GLU A 571 56.50 -11.95 -4.56
CA GLU A 571 56.67 -12.60 -5.86
C GLU A 571 57.24 -11.67 -6.96
N ALA A 572 57.19 -10.35 -6.76
CA ALA A 572 57.75 -9.32 -7.64
C ALA A 572 59.16 -8.90 -7.18
#